data_AF-Q24GZ2-F1
#
_entry.id   AF-Q24GZ2-F1
#
_cell.length_a   1.000
_cell.length_b   1.000
_cell.length_c   1.000
_cell.angle_alpha   90.00
_cell.angle_beta   90.00
_cell.angle_gamma   90.00
#
_symmetry.space_group_name_H-M   'P 1'
#
loop_
_entity.id
_entity.type
_entity.pdbx_description
1 polymer ?
#
loop_
_entity_poly.entity_id
_entity_poly.type
_entity_poly.pdbx_seq_one_letter_code
_entity_poly.pdbx_strand_id
1 'polypeptide(L)'
;MRNSLFNERKYLLLRKKLDELHYTQPLQIESAELVDKLLNDLLKTSEGFQKLKNKNQELEQQLCIIEKSLNPLKAENQKLMRENNNLQSEIILSSENAQQKYNLLTVRLKQLQTEAQDLKFVLQKSEERCLKLQDENSALKNKLDTISAKVYLPSCEKGFEDLPKSYVNSNYKSLTNMSIARDNREGFNVLPQDNSNQKNSNSSKEYDIQRLQNISDSKQNYQDGYSNLISTIKELQEQLRNCKEQVHTQEAQLSYLKMQVSNRDGEINRLKTRLDVGGINMVKLVQDYNYMQQNDKIKLLNHQIDYLNKENTEMDSILRSKPYIALSQANVKLLAENSSYLEKLRKTEEILEEYERRFQIQQQSAKYTKQLSQNALVDN
;
A
#
# COMPACT_ATOMS: atom_id res chain seq x y z
N MET A 1 40.41 102.83 38.18
CA MET A 1 40.06 102.17 39.45
C MET A 1 39.16 100.95 39.30
N ARG A 2 38.02 101.00 38.59
CA ARG A 2 37.11 99.82 38.45
C ARG A 2 37.76 98.55 37.88
N ASN A 3 38.63 98.67 36.87
CA ASN A 3 39.31 97.50 36.27
C ASN A 3 40.33 96.85 37.21
N SER A 4 41.00 97.63 38.07
CA SER A 4 41.97 97.11 39.05
C SER A 4 41.28 96.27 40.11
N LEU A 5 40.17 96.78 40.68
CA LEU A 5 39.36 96.06 41.67
C LEU A 5 38.72 94.79 41.11
N PHE A 6 38.36 94.78 39.82
CA PHE A 6 37.83 93.61 39.16
C PHE A 6 38.90 92.52 38.98
N ASN A 7 40.11 92.91 38.53
CA ASN A 7 41.24 91.99 38.36
C ASN A 7 41.73 91.42 39.71
N GLU A 8 41.73 92.24 40.76
CA GLU A 8 42.08 91.81 42.12
C GLU A 8 41.09 90.78 42.69
N ARG A 9 39.78 90.99 42.49
CA ARG A 9 38.76 90.00 42.84
C ARG A 9 38.91 88.69 42.07
N LYS A 10 39.20 88.78 40.77
CA LYS A 10 39.38 87.61 39.90
C LYS A 10 40.65 86.83 40.26
N TYR A 11 41.72 87.54 40.61
CA TYR A 11 42.97 86.98 41.13
C TYR A 11 42.75 86.24 42.46
N LEU A 12 42.02 86.83 43.41
CA LEU A 12 41.71 86.17 44.69
C LEU A 12 40.87 84.89 44.51
N LEU A 13 39.94 84.88 43.55
CA LEU A 13 39.15 83.69 43.21
C LEU A 13 40.00 82.59 42.56
N LEU A 14 40.87 82.96 41.63
CA LEU A 14 41.82 82.02 41.02
C LEU A 14 42.79 81.46 42.06
N ARG A 15 43.27 82.31 42.97
CA ARG A 15 44.18 81.91 44.04
C ARG A 15 43.56 80.87 44.96
N LYS A 16 42.31 81.09 45.40
CA LYS A 16 41.57 80.09 46.18
C LYS A 16 41.45 78.75 45.45
N LYS A 17 41.10 78.76 44.15
CA LYS A 17 41.02 77.54 43.34
C LYS A 17 42.37 76.82 43.22
N LEU A 18 43.46 77.56 43.07
CA LEU A 18 44.80 76.98 42.98
C LEU A 18 45.26 76.43 44.34
N ASP A 19 44.99 77.14 45.44
CA ASP A 19 45.28 76.67 46.80
C ASP A 19 44.47 75.41 47.14
N GLU A 20 43.22 75.31 46.70
CA GLU A 20 42.38 74.10 46.79
C GLU A 20 42.97 72.91 46.01
N LEU A 21 43.64 73.19 44.89
CA LEU A 21 44.39 72.22 44.09
C LEU A 21 45.85 72.04 44.57
N HIS A 22 46.20 72.64 45.72
CA HIS A 22 47.51 72.62 46.35
C HIS A 22 48.65 73.27 45.55
N TYR A 23 48.34 74.15 44.59
CA TYR A 23 49.30 75.00 43.90
C TYR A 23 49.55 76.30 44.68
N THR A 24 50.44 76.23 45.67
CA THR A 24 50.68 77.33 46.63
C THR A 24 51.75 78.35 46.20
N GLN A 25 52.33 78.21 45.01
CA GLN A 25 53.41 79.08 44.50
C GLN A 25 52.95 80.54 44.33
N PRO A 26 53.76 81.56 44.69
CA PRO A 26 53.37 82.96 44.57
C PRO A 26 53.15 83.37 43.11
N LEU A 27 51.99 83.98 42.81
CA LEU A 27 51.58 84.34 41.45
C LEU A 27 51.46 85.86 41.30
N GLN A 28 51.92 86.40 40.17
CA GLN A 28 51.77 87.83 39.84
C GLN A 28 50.40 88.11 39.20
N ILE A 29 49.85 89.30 39.43
CA ILE A 29 48.51 89.69 38.98
C ILE A 29 48.40 89.72 37.45
N GLU A 30 49.46 90.07 36.71
CA GLU A 30 49.40 90.09 35.24
C GLU A 30 49.28 88.68 34.62
N SER A 31 49.85 87.66 35.28
CA SER A 31 49.81 86.27 34.81
C SER A 31 48.49 85.54 35.11
N ALA A 32 47.63 86.14 35.94
CA ALA A 32 46.42 85.52 36.47
C ALA A 32 45.41 85.13 35.38
N GLU A 33 45.22 85.96 34.35
CA GLU A 33 44.26 85.64 33.29
C GLU A 33 44.68 84.45 32.42
N LEU A 34 45.97 84.29 32.18
CA LEU A 34 46.50 83.15 31.41
C LEU A 34 46.38 81.86 32.23
N VAL A 35 46.73 81.91 33.51
CA VAL A 35 46.62 80.75 34.41
C VAL A 35 45.16 80.31 34.58
N ASP A 36 44.21 81.24 34.68
CA ASP A 36 42.78 80.90 34.74
C ASP A 36 42.31 80.21 33.44
N LYS A 37 42.74 80.67 32.27
CA LYS A 37 42.41 80.01 30.99
C LYS A 37 42.99 78.60 30.90
N LEU A 38 44.28 78.43 31.21
CA LEU A 38 44.95 77.13 31.19
C LEU A 38 44.33 76.15 32.20
N LEU A 39 44.00 76.63 33.40
CA LEU A 39 43.34 75.82 34.41
C LEU A 39 41.96 75.36 33.95
N ASN A 40 41.17 76.27 33.37
CA ASN A 40 39.85 75.93 32.83
C ASN A 40 39.94 74.96 31.65
N ASP A 41 40.94 75.10 30.77
CA ASP A 41 41.16 74.16 29.67
C ASP A 41 41.60 72.79 30.19
N LEU A 42 42.46 72.73 31.20
CA LEU A 42 42.86 71.47 31.84
C LEU A 42 41.67 70.78 32.54
N LEU A 43 40.84 71.54 33.26
CA LEU A 43 39.62 71.02 33.89
C LEU A 43 38.65 70.46 32.85
N LYS A 44 38.38 71.20 31.76
CA LYS A 44 37.55 70.71 30.65
C LYS A 44 38.11 69.45 30.00
N THR A 45 39.43 69.39 29.82
CA THR A 45 40.11 68.24 29.22
C THR A 45 40.03 67.03 30.17
N SER A 46 40.19 67.23 31.47
CA SER A 46 40.06 66.21 32.50
C SER A 46 38.62 65.69 32.62
N GLU A 47 37.63 66.57 32.61
CA GLU A 47 36.21 66.19 32.57
C GLU A 47 35.87 65.44 31.28
N GLY A 48 36.39 65.90 30.14
CA GLY A 48 36.24 65.25 28.84
C GLY A 48 36.84 63.85 28.83
N PHE A 49 38.07 63.70 29.33
CA PHE A 49 38.74 62.41 29.49
C PHE A 49 37.92 61.49 30.40
N GLN A 50 37.37 62.00 31.50
CA GLN A 50 36.61 61.17 32.41
C GLN A 50 35.26 60.72 31.85
N LYS A 51 34.58 61.58 31.08
CA LYS A 51 33.41 61.19 30.29
C LYS A 51 33.76 60.12 29.26
N LEU A 52 34.89 60.27 28.57
CA LEU A 52 35.35 59.29 27.58
C LEU A 52 35.69 57.95 28.23
N LYS A 53 36.38 57.98 29.37
CA LYS A 53 36.75 56.79 30.16
C LYS A 53 35.51 56.03 30.61
N ASN A 54 34.52 56.72 31.17
CA ASN A 54 33.27 56.09 31.60
C ASN A 54 32.54 55.46 30.40
N LYS A 55 32.48 56.18 29.27
CA LYS A 55 31.85 55.66 28.06
C LYS A 55 32.59 54.45 27.49
N ASN A 56 33.91 54.43 27.56
CA ASN A 56 34.71 53.29 27.12
C ASN A 56 34.47 52.06 28.01
N GLN A 57 34.37 52.26 29.33
CA GLN A 57 34.01 51.19 30.26
C GLN A 57 32.60 50.64 30.01
N GLU A 58 31.63 51.50 29.70
CA GLU A 58 30.29 51.07 29.30
C GLU A 58 30.32 50.23 28.01
N LEU A 59 31.09 50.66 27.00
CA LEU A 59 31.25 49.92 25.75
C LEU A 59 31.93 48.56 25.96
N GLU A 60 32.97 48.48 26.80
CA GLU A 60 33.63 47.22 27.16
C GLU A 60 32.67 46.25 27.85
N GLN A 61 31.82 46.76 28.76
CA GLN A 61 30.79 45.95 29.41
C GLN A 61 29.75 45.45 28.41
N GLN A 62 29.30 46.32 27.49
CA GLN A 62 28.37 45.93 26.43
C GLN A 62 28.98 44.87 25.50
N LEU A 63 30.25 45.02 25.10
CA LEU A 63 30.97 44.01 24.32
C LEU A 63 31.05 42.68 25.06
N CYS A 64 31.37 42.68 26.35
CA CYS A 64 31.41 41.47 27.17
C CYS A 64 30.04 40.75 27.23
N ILE A 65 28.94 41.50 27.34
CA ILE A 65 27.58 40.93 27.33
C ILE A 65 27.26 40.35 25.94
N ILE A 66 27.62 41.06 24.86
CA ILE A 66 27.41 40.60 23.49
C ILE A 66 28.24 39.34 23.21
N GLU A 67 29.50 39.29 23.63
CA GLU A 67 30.33 38.09 23.45
C GLU A 67 29.77 36.88 24.20
N LYS A 68 29.30 37.08 25.44
CA LYS A 68 28.65 36.02 26.22
C LYS A 68 27.37 35.51 25.57
N SER A 69 26.60 36.36 24.91
CA SER A 69 25.39 35.93 24.19
C SER A 69 25.70 35.34 22.81
N LEU A 70 26.78 35.76 22.16
CA LEU A 70 27.18 35.31 20.83
C LEU A 70 27.86 33.93 20.85
N ASN A 71 28.65 33.62 21.88
CA ASN A 71 29.36 32.35 22.01
C ASN A 71 28.45 31.09 21.97
N PRO A 72 27.32 31.02 22.69
CA PRO A 72 26.42 29.87 22.58
C PRO A 72 25.82 29.77 21.17
N LEU A 73 25.46 30.89 20.54
CA LEU A 73 24.94 30.89 19.16
C LEU A 73 25.99 30.41 18.14
N LYS A 74 27.26 30.78 18.31
CA LYS A 74 28.37 30.27 17.49
C LYS A 74 28.56 28.77 17.68
N ALA A 75 28.51 28.27 18.92
CA ALA A 75 28.62 26.85 19.21
C ALA A 75 27.45 26.04 18.63
N GLU A 76 26.22 26.55 18.77
CA GLU A 76 25.00 25.98 18.17
C GLU A 76 25.12 25.92 16.64
N ASN A 77 25.52 27.01 16.00
CA ASN A 77 25.73 27.05 14.54
C ASN A 77 26.80 26.05 14.09
N GLN A 78 27.91 25.92 14.81
CA GLN A 78 28.93 24.92 14.48
C GLN A 78 28.39 23.49 14.60
N LYS A 79 27.55 23.22 15.61
CA LYS A 79 26.90 21.92 15.79
C LYS A 79 25.92 21.63 14.65
N LEU A 80 25.05 22.58 14.33
CA LEU A 80 24.08 22.48 13.24
C LEU A 80 24.76 22.29 11.89
N MET A 81 25.88 22.98 11.64
CA MET A 81 26.67 22.80 10.42
C MET A 81 27.23 21.37 10.31
N ARG A 82 27.72 20.78 11.41
CA ARG A 82 28.18 19.39 11.42
C ARG A 82 27.04 18.41 11.18
N GLU A 83 25.90 18.61 11.84
CA GLU A 83 24.71 17.78 11.66
C GLU A 83 24.20 17.86 10.22
N ASN A 84 24.14 19.06 9.64
CA ASN A 84 23.71 19.27 8.26
C ASN A 84 24.65 18.56 7.28
N ASN A 85 25.97 18.71 7.45
CA ASN A 85 26.94 18.01 6.62
C ASN A 85 26.85 16.47 6.74
N ASN A 86 26.60 15.96 7.95
CA ASN A 86 26.42 14.52 8.18
C ASN A 86 25.13 14.01 7.52
N LEU A 87 24.00 14.71 7.73
CA LEU A 87 22.72 14.38 7.10
C LEU A 87 22.82 14.43 5.58
N GLN A 88 23.52 15.43 5.03
CA GLN A 88 23.73 15.52 3.59
C GLN A 88 24.55 14.34 3.07
N SER A 89 25.56 13.89 3.80
CA SER A 89 26.33 12.69 3.47
C SER A 89 25.47 11.42 3.53
N GLU A 90 24.62 11.28 4.56
CA GLU A 90 23.69 10.16 4.69
C GLU A 90 22.65 10.13 3.56
N ILE A 91 22.11 11.30 3.18
CA ILE A 91 21.17 11.42 2.06
C ILE A 91 21.83 10.97 0.76
N ILE A 92 23.06 11.40 0.50
CA ILE A 92 23.82 10.99 -0.69
C ILE A 92 24.00 9.47 -0.71
N LEU A 93 24.54 8.89 0.37
CA LEU A 93 24.77 7.44 0.46
C LEU A 93 23.47 6.63 0.33
N SER A 94 22.39 7.08 0.97
CA SER A 94 21.08 6.44 0.89
C SER A 94 20.52 6.51 -0.54
N SER A 95 20.63 7.67 -1.18
CA SER A 95 20.19 7.87 -2.56
C SER A 95 20.98 7.01 -3.54
N GLU A 96 22.30 6.90 -3.38
CA GLU A 96 23.15 6.05 -4.21
C GLU A 96 22.79 4.57 -4.05
N ASN A 97 22.60 4.10 -2.81
CA ASN A 97 22.18 2.72 -2.54
C ASN A 97 20.80 2.41 -3.14
N ALA A 98 19.85 3.34 -3.02
CA ALA A 98 18.52 3.19 -3.63
C ALA A 98 18.62 3.14 -5.17
N GLN A 99 19.44 4.01 -5.77
CA GLN A 99 19.65 4.03 -7.22
C GLN A 99 20.31 2.74 -7.72
N GLN A 100 21.29 2.21 -6.98
CA GLN A 100 21.92 0.94 -7.30
C GLN A 100 20.91 -0.21 -7.29
N LYS A 101 20.09 -0.32 -6.24
CA LYS A 101 19.02 -1.32 -6.15
C LYS A 101 18.00 -1.17 -7.29
N TYR A 102 17.58 0.06 -7.59
CA TYR A 102 16.68 0.35 -8.69
C TYR A 102 17.25 -0.12 -10.05
N ASN A 103 18.51 0.18 -10.33
CA ASN A 103 19.17 -0.23 -11.56
C ASN A 103 19.24 -1.76 -11.66
N LEU A 104 19.58 -2.45 -10.57
CA LEU A 104 19.70 -3.91 -10.50
C LEU A 104 18.35 -4.59 -10.74
N LEU A 105 17.30 -4.09 -10.09
CA LEU A 105 15.92 -4.57 -10.30
C LEU A 105 15.43 -4.28 -11.72
N THR A 106 15.77 -3.12 -12.28
CA THR A 106 15.41 -2.76 -13.66
C THR A 106 16.04 -3.71 -14.68
N VAL A 107 17.32 -4.06 -14.50
CA VAL A 107 17.99 -5.06 -15.34
C VAL A 107 17.32 -6.43 -15.21
N ARG A 108 17.02 -6.86 -13.97
CA ARG A 108 16.35 -8.16 -13.74
C ARG A 108 14.95 -8.20 -14.35
N LEU A 109 14.19 -7.12 -14.26
CA LEU A 109 12.87 -7.00 -14.87
C LEU A 109 12.97 -7.15 -16.39
N LYS A 110 13.92 -6.45 -17.03
CA LYS A 110 14.16 -6.60 -18.48
C LYS A 110 14.50 -8.04 -18.87
N GLN A 111 15.34 -8.73 -18.08
CA GLN A 111 15.67 -10.14 -18.32
C GLN A 111 14.45 -11.06 -18.23
N LEU A 112 13.63 -10.89 -17.18
CA LEU A 112 12.41 -11.68 -17.02
C LEU A 112 11.39 -11.39 -18.11
N GLN A 113 11.34 -10.14 -18.58
CA GLN A 113 10.47 -9.75 -19.68
C GLN A 113 10.91 -10.40 -21.00
N THR A 114 12.21 -10.46 -21.30
CA THR A 114 12.72 -11.18 -22.46
C THR A 114 12.46 -12.68 -22.35
N GLU A 115 12.70 -13.29 -21.19
CA GLU A 115 12.43 -14.71 -20.96
C GLU A 115 10.93 -15.05 -21.13
N ALA A 116 10.04 -14.19 -20.63
CA ALA A 116 8.60 -14.36 -20.81
C ALA A 116 8.17 -14.24 -22.29
N GLN A 117 8.81 -13.34 -23.06
CA GLN A 117 8.58 -13.23 -24.50
C GLN A 117 9.05 -14.47 -25.24
N ASP A 118 10.23 -14.99 -24.91
CA ASP A 118 10.78 -16.22 -25.50
C ASP A 118 9.89 -17.43 -25.20
N LEU A 119 9.46 -17.59 -23.95
CA LEU A 119 8.54 -18.66 -23.54
C LEU A 119 7.20 -18.55 -24.26
N LYS A 120 6.66 -17.34 -24.42
CA LYS A 120 5.41 -17.13 -25.17
C LYS A 120 5.57 -17.52 -26.64
N PHE A 121 6.72 -17.22 -27.26
CA PHE A 121 7.02 -17.64 -28.62
C PHE A 121 7.13 -19.16 -28.75
N VAL A 122 7.83 -19.83 -27.82
CA VAL A 122 7.92 -21.30 -27.80
C VAL A 122 6.55 -21.94 -27.61
N LEU A 123 5.72 -21.40 -26.72
CA LEU A 123 4.36 -21.86 -26.49
C LEU A 123 3.52 -21.76 -27.77
N GLN A 124 3.50 -20.59 -28.42
CA GLN A 124 2.80 -20.39 -29.69
C GLN A 124 3.25 -21.40 -30.76
N LYS A 125 4.55 -21.61 -30.90
CA LYS A 125 5.10 -22.58 -31.86
C LYS A 125 4.69 -24.02 -31.52
N SER A 126 4.58 -24.36 -30.25
CA SER A 126 4.12 -25.68 -29.80
C SER A 126 2.63 -25.89 -30.08
N GLU A 127 1.80 -24.86 -29.89
CA GLU A 127 0.36 -24.87 -30.21
C GLU A 127 0.12 -25.08 -31.70
N GLU A 128 0.84 -24.36 -32.56
CA GLU A 128 0.77 -24.56 -34.01
C GLU A 128 1.14 -25.99 -34.42
N ARG A 129 2.12 -26.61 -33.74
CA ARG A 129 2.50 -28.01 -33.99
C ARG A 129 1.40 -28.98 -33.53
N CYS A 130 0.79 -28.74 -32.36
CA CYS A 130 -0.32 -29.54 -31.87
C CYS A 130 -1.53 -29.48 -32.81
N LEU A 131 -1.86 -28.30 -33.33
CA LEU A 131 -2.94 -28.13 -34.32
C LEU A 131 -2.65 -28.94 -35.60
N LYS A 132 -1.44 -28.85 -36.15
CA LYS A 132 -1.06 -29.66 -37.33
C LYS A 132 -1.20 -31.15 -37.08
N LEU A 133 -0.74 -31.64 -35.93
CA LEU A 133 -0.88 -33.05 -35.56
C LEU A 133 -2.35 -33.47 -35.32
N GLN A 134 -3.19 -32.55 -34.84
CA GLN A 134 -4.62 -32.78 -34.68
C GLN A 134 -5.32 -32.88 -36.04
N ASP A 135 -4.99 -32.01 -36.99
CA ASP A 135 -5.50 -32.04 -38.36
C ASP A 135 -5.07 -33.33 -39.06
N GLU A 136 -3.80 -33.72 -38.96
CA GLU A 136 -3.28 -34.99 -39.49
C GLU A 136 -4.00 -36.20 -38.89
N ASN A 137 -4.20 -36.23 -37.56
CA ASN A 137 -4.97 -37.29 -36.90
C ASN A 137 -6.43 -37.32 -37.37
N SER A 138 -7.06 -36.16 -37.54
CA SER A 138 -8.43 -36.08 -38.05
C SER A 138 -8.53 -36.63 -39.48
N ALA A 139 -7.56 -36.31 -40.34
CA ALA A 139 -7.49 -36.82 -41.70
C ALA A 139 -7.24 -38.33 -41.73
N LEU A 140 -6.36 -38.85 -40.88
CA LEU A 140 -6.12 -40.29 -40.73
C LEU A 140 -7.37 -41.02 -40.23
N LYS A 141 -8.10 -40.43 -39.27
CA LYS A 141 -9.36 -40.96 -38.77
C LYS A 141 -10.42 -41.01 -39.88
N ASN A 142 -10.60 -39.93 -40.63
CA ASN A 142 -11.53 -39.90 -41.77
C ASN A 142 -11.17 -40.94 -42.84
N LYS A 143 -9.88 -41.14 -43.13
CA LYS A 143 -9.42 -42.21 -44.04
C LYS A 143 -9.76 -43.60 -43.50
N LEU A 144 -9.52 -43.83 -42.22
CA LEU A 144 -9.87 -45.08 -41.55
C LEU A 144 -11.38 -45.33 -41.62
N ASP A 145 -12.20 -44.32 -41.31
CA ASP A 145 -13.66 -44.39 -41.37
C ASP A 145 -14.17 -44.65 -42.79
N THR A 146 -13.53 -44.07 -43.80
CA THR A 146 -13.85 -44.33 -45.21
C THR A 146 -13.52 -45.78 -45.60
N ILE A 147 -12.38 -46.31 -45.15
CA ILE A 147 -11.97 -47.69 -45.41
C ILE A 147 -12.89 -48.66 -44.68
N SER A 148 -13.19 -48.42 -43.41
CA SER A 148 -14.11 -49.26 -42.65
C SER A 148 -15.51 -49.24 -43.25
N ALA A 149 -16.04 -48.08 -43.66
CA ALA A 149 -17.29 -47.99 -44.41
C ALA A 149 -17.25 -48.86 -45.69
N LYS A 150 -16.17 -48.78 -46.48
CA LYS A 150 -15.98 -49.62 -47.68
C LYS A 150 -15.80 -51.10 -47.40
N VAL A 151 -15.33 -51.49 -46.22
CA VAL A 151 -15.13 -52.91 -45.85
C VAL A 151 -16.40 -53.50 -45.22
N TYR A 152 -17.17 -52.70 -44.46
CA TYR A 152 -18.32 -53.16 -43.71
C TYR A 152 -19.68 -52.93 -44.41
N LEU A 153 -19.80 -51.99 -45.37
CA LEU A 153 -21.07 -51.76 -46.09
C LEU A 153 -21.33 -52.68 -47.31
N PRO A 154 -20.35 -53.14 -48.11
CA PRO A 154 -20.63 -54.03 -49.24
C PRO A 154 -21.15 -55.41 -48.82
N SER A 155 -20.98 -55.78 -47.56
CA SER A 155 -21.44 -57.07 -47.02
C SER A 155 -22.86 -57.04 -46.45
N CYS A 156 -23.56 -55.89 -46.47
CA CYS A 156 -24.90 -55.75 -45.87
C CYS A 156 -26.02 -55.47 -46.88
N GLU A 157 -25.73 -55.06 -48.12
CA GLU A 157 -26.76 -54.75 -49.13
C GLU A 157 -27.08 -55.88 -50.13
N LYS A 158 -26.34 -56.99 -50.06
CA LYS A 158 -26.80 -58.27 -50.61
C LYS A 158 -26.94 -59.24 -49.48
N GLY A 159 -28.19 -59.43 -49.03
CA GLY A 159 -28.56 -60.55 -48.19
C GLY A 159 -28.02 -61.85 -48.77
N PHE A 160 -27.78 -62.81 -47.88
CA PHE A 160 -27.33 -64.17 -48.13
C PHE A 160 -28.31 -64.99 -49.01
N GLU A 161 -28.63 -64.53 -50.21
CA GLU A 161 -29.61 -65.17 -51.09
C GLU A 161 -28.99 -66.05 -52.19
N ASP A 162 -27.69 -65.92 -52.48
CA ASP A 162 -27.00 -66.72 -53.50
C ASP A 162 -25.79 -67.50 -52.96
N LEU A 163 -25.88 -68.07 -51.76
CA LEU A 163 -24.90 -69.06 -51.30
C LEU A 163 -25.30 -70.47 -51.77
N PRO A 164 -24.48 -71.17 -52.57
CA PRO A 164 -24.72 -72.55 -52.93
C PRO A 164 -24.83 -73.43 -51.67
N LYS A 165 -25.79 -74.36 -51.66
CA LYS A 165 -26.02 -75.35 -50.58
C LYS A 165 -24.83 -76.31 -50.30
N SER A 166 -23.64 -76.06 -50.86
CA SER A 166 -22.42 -76.81 -50.62
C SER A 166 -21.54 -76.26 -49.48
N TYR A 167 -21.91 -75.16 -48.83
CA TYR A 167 -21.15 -74.61 -47.68
C TYR A 167 -21.76 -74.87 -46.31
N VAL A 168 -22.86 -75.64 -46.24
CA VAL A 168 -23.33 -76.16 -44.96
C VAL A 168 -22.63 -77.50 -44.71
N ASN A 169 -21.63 -77.42 -43.84
CA ASN A 169 -21.01 -78.51 -43.07
C ASN A 169 -19.63 -78.99 -43.54
N SER A 170 -18.58 -78.46 -42.91
CA SER A 170 -17.59 -79.30 -42.22
C SER A 170 -16.59 -78.44 -41.43
N ASN A 171 -16.53 -78.70 -40.12
CA ASN A 171 -15.34 -78.66 -39.28
C ASN A 171 -14.18 -77.76 -39.72
N TYR A 172 -14.15 -76.51 -39.26
CA TYR A 172 -12.89 -75.81 -39.04
C TYR A 172 -12.92 -75.11 -37.68
N LYS A 173 -11.97 -75.51 -36.83
CA LYS A 173 -11.66 -74.88 -35.56
C LYS A 173 -11.45 -73.37 -35.77
N SER A 174 -12.11 -72.59 -34.92
CA SER A 174 -12.00 -71.13 -34.85
C SER A 174 -10.54 -70.69 -34.68
N LEU A 175 -9.98 -70.07 -35.72
CA LEU A 175 -8.77 -69.25 -35.65
C LEU A 175 -9.19 -67.78 -35.74
N THR A 176 -9.71 -67.24 -34.65
CA THR A 176 -9.74 -65.79 -34.45
C THR A 176 -8.35 -65.34 -34.01
N ASN A 177 -7.49 -65.04 -34.97
CA ASN A 177 -6.28 -64.23 -34.77
C ASN A 177 -5.87 -63.65 -36.14
N MET A 178 -6.47 -62.51 -36.48
CA MET A 178 -5.94 -61.61 -37.50
C MET A 178 -5.43 -60.37 -36.79
N SER A 179 -4.16 -60.42 -36.39
CA SER A 179 -3.39 -59.25 -35.98
C SER A 179 -3.18 -58.35 -37.20
N ILE A 180 -3.65 -57.11 -37.09
CA ILE A 180 -3.36 -56.04 -38.05
C ILE A 180 -1.90 -55.65 -37.82
N ALA A 181 -1.02 -56.14 -38.68
CA ALA A 181 0.33 -55.61 -38.83
C ALA A 181 0.23 -54.24 -39.51
N ARG A 182 0.64 -53.18 -38.80
CA ARG A 182 0.96 -51.88 -39.40
C ARG A 182 2.39 -51.95 -39.93
N ASP A 183 2.50 -52.11 -41.25
CA ASP A 183 3.70 -51.73 -41.99
C ASP A 183 3.86 -50.20 -41.94
N ASN A 184 4.81 -49.73 -41.12
CA ASN A 184 5.44 -48.44 -41.33
C ASN A 184 6.78 -48.71 -42.03
N ARG A 185 6.85 -48.33 -43.30
CA ARG A 185 8.11 -48.09 -43.99
C ARG A 185 8.83 -46.92 -43.30
N GLU A 186 9.93 -47.18 -42.62
CA GLU A 186 11.09 -46.29 -42.70
C GLU A 186 12.10 -46.91 -43.65
N GLY A 187 12.65 -46.05 -44.51
CA GLY A 187 13.64 -46.43 -45.50
C GLY A 187 15.03 -46.64 -44.90
N PHE A 188 15.74 -47.53 -45.60
CA PHE A 188 17.19 -47.59 -45.81
C PHE A 188 18.11 -48.23 -44.75
N ASN A 189 18.69 -49.37 -45.19
CA ASN A 189 20.07 -49.87 -45.01
C ASN A 189 20.41 -50.48 -43.62
N VAL A 190 20.94 -51.71 -43.41
CA VAL A 190 21.66 -52.73 -44.22
C VAL A 190 21.49 -54.11 -43.55
N LEU A 191 21.57 -55.19 -44.34
CA LEU A 191 21.71 -56.65 -44.03
C LEU A 191 22.83 -57.02 -43.01
N PRO A 192 23.03 -58.30 -42.58
CA PRO A 192 22.24 -59.54 -42.82
C PRO A 192 21.92 -60.40 -41.56
N GLN A 193 20.89 -61.23 -41.74
CA GLN A 193 20.61 -62.58 -41.21
C GLN A 193 21.39 -63.12 -39.98
N ASP A 194 20.63 -63.62 -38.99
CA ASP A 194 20.72 -65.03 -38.62
C ASP A 194 19.45 -65.55 -37.91
N ASN A 195 19.00 -66.73 -38.36
CA ASN A 195 17.87 -67.47 -37.83
C ASN A 195 18.28 -68.29 -36.61
N SER A 196 17.68 -68.05 -35.45
CA SER A 196 17.48 -69.13 -34.47
C SER A 196 16.38 -68.83 -33.45
N ASN A 197 15.32 -69.63 -33.52
CA ASN A 197 14.62 -70.29 -32.42
C ASN A 197 14.26 -69.50 -31.14
N GLN A 198 12.95 -69.35 -30.97
CA GLN A 198 12.19 -69.73 -29.76
C GLN A 198 12.95 -69.70 -28.43
N LYS A 199 12.83 -68.58 -27.73
CA LYS A 199 12.77 -68.42 -26.27
C LYS A 199 12.67 -66.93 -26.02
N ASN A 200 11.49 -66.44 -25.60
CA ASN A 200 11.35 -65.24 -24.75
C ASN A 200 9.89 -64.73 -24.75
N SER A 201 9.03 -65.42 -24.02
CA SER A 201 7.76 -64.85 -23.54
C SER A 201 7.93 -64.09 -22.20
N ASN A 202 9.14 -64.09 -21.61
CA ASN A 202 9.47 -63.33 -20.41
C ASN A 202 10.11 -61.96 -20.69
N SER A 203 10.86 -61.77 -21.79
CA SER A 203 11.46 -60.46 -22.09
C SER A 203 10.41 -59.42 -22.48
N SER A 204 9.35 -59.80 -23.20
CA SER A 204 8.34 -58.82 -23.64
C SER A 204 7.57 -58.20 -22.46
N LYS A 205 7.27 -58.97 -21.41
CA LYS A 205 6.64 -58.45 -20.18
C LYS A 205 7.60 -57.58 -19.38
N GLU A 206 8.89 -57.90 -19.37
CA GLU A 206 9.92 -57.15 -18.67
C GLU A 206 10.18 -55.78 -19.34
N TYR A 207 10.14 -55.72 -20.68
CA TYR A 207 10.18 -54.47 -21.45
C TYR A 207 8.94 -53.59 -21.20
N ASP A 208 7.74 -54.17 -21.11
CA ASP A 208 6.52 -53.42 -20.82
C ASP A 208 6.49 -52.89 -19.37
N ILE A 209 6.99 -53.65 -18.40
CA ILE A 209 7.13 -53.23 -16.99
C ILE A 209 8.15 -52.09 -16.87
N GLN A 210 9.32 -52.20 -17.53
CA GLN A 210 10.32 -51.13 -17.55
C GLN A 210 9.78 -49.87 -18.21
N ARG A 211 8.96 -49.99 -19.27
CA ARG A 211 8.34 -48.84 -19.94
C ARG A 211 7.31 -48.14 -19.05
N LEU A 212 6.52 -48.89 -18.30
CA LEU A 212 5.56 -48.34 -17.32
C LEU A 212 6.26 -47.71 -16.12
N GLN A 213 7.36 -48.30 -15.63
CA GLN A 213 8.20 -47.69 -14.58
C GLN A 213 8.82 -46.37 -15.06
N ASN A 214 9.41 -46.32 -16.25
CA ASN A 214 9.97 -45.09 -16.81
C ASN A 214 8.91 -43.98 -16.98
N ILE A 215 7.67 -44.33 -17.35
CA ILE A 215 6.56 -43.37 -17.44
C ILE A 215 6.16 -42.89 -16.03
N SER A 216 6.13 -43.80 -15.05
CA SER A 216 5.82 -43.46 -13.65
C SER A 216 6.89 -42.54 -13.06
N ASP A 217 8.17 -42.85 -13.26
CA ASP A 217 9.30 -42.06 -12.76
C ASP A 217 9.37 -40.69 -13.45
N SER A 218 9.07 -40.64 -14.76
CA SER A 218 8.99 -39.37 -15.47
C SER A 218 7.83 -38.52 -14.95
N LYS A 219 6.67 -39.12 -14.67
CA LYS A 219 5.52 -38.41 -14.08
C LYS A 219 5.80 -37.91 -12.66
N GLN A 220 6.48 -38.72 -11.85
CA GLN A 220 6.94 -38.34 -10.51
C GLN A 220 7.89 -37.13 -10.57
N ASN A 221 8.88 -37.16 -11.46
CA ASN A 221 9.80 -36.05 -11.68
C ASN A 221 9.10 -34.76 -12.13
N TYR A 222 8.09 -34.84 -13.00
CA TYR A 222 7.28 -33.67 -13.36
C TYR A 222 6.50 -33.14 -12.16
N GLN A 223 5.92 -34.03 -11.34
CA GLN A 223 5.14 -33.66 -10.17
C GLN A 223 6.00 -33.01 -9.08
N ASP A 224 7.22 -33.51 -8.87
CA ASP A 224 8.21 -32.92 -7.97
C ASP A 224 8.70 -31.57 -8.50
N GLY A 225 8.91 -31.45 -9.81
CA GLY A 225 9.22 -30.18 -10.48
C GLY A 225 8.11 -29.12 -10.29
N TYR A 226 6.84 -29.51 -10.43
CA TYR A 226 5.70 -28.64 -10.16
C TYR A 226 5.61 -28.23 -8.68
N SER A 227 5.86 -29.16 -7.75
CA SER A 227 5.87 -28.88 -6.31
C SER A 227 6.96 -27.87 -5.93
N ASN A 228 8.16 -28.03 -6.49
CA ASN A 228 9.28 -27.11 -6.31
C ASN A 228 8.95 -25.73 -6.90
N LEU A 229 8.35 -25.67 -8.10
CA LEU A 229 7.94 -24.43 -8.72
C LEU A 229 6.92 -23.66 -7.86
N ILE A 230 5.93 -24.37 -7.30
CA ILE A 230 4.92 -23.79 -6.39
C ILE A 230 5.57 -23.23 -5.13
N SER A 231 6.55 -23.94 -4.55
CA SER A 231 7.30 -23.48 -3.39
C SER A 231 8.09 -22.21 -3.69
N THR A 232 8.81 -22.16 -4.82
CA THR A 232 9.52 -20.93 -5.25
C THR A 232 8.57 -19.77 -5.55
N ILE A 233 7.39 -20.02 -6.11
CA ILE A 233 6.39 -18.96 -6.34
C ILE A 233 5.91 -18.38 -5.01
N LYS A 234 5.68 -19.23 -3.99
CA LYS A 234 5.29 -18.77 -2.66
C LYS A 234 6.37 -17.92 -2.01
N GLU A 235 7.63 -18.36 -2.06
CA GLU A 235 8.76 -17.58 -1.54
C GLU A 235 8.89 -16.22 -2.24
N LEU A 236 8.77 -16.19 -3.58
CA LEU A 236 8.82 -14.95 -4.35
C LEU A 236 7.63 -14.02 -4.01
N GLN A 237 6.44 -14.57 -3.78
CA GLN A 237 5.27 -13.80 -3.35
C GLN A 237 5.47 -13.19 -1.95
N GLU A 238 6.08 -13.93 -1.04
CA GLU A 238 6.38 -13.46 0.32
C GLU A 238 7.46 -12.39 0.33
N GLN A 239 8.53 -12.56 -0.46
CA GLN A 239 9.54 -11.52 -0.68
C GLN A 239 8.92 -10.26 -1.29
N LEU A 240 8.00 -10.39 -2.24
CA LEU A 240 7.32 -9.26 -2.86
C LEU A 240 6.41 -8.53 -1.87
N ARG A 241 5.75 -9.25 -0.96
CA ARG A 241 4.96 -8.65 0.13
C ARG A 241 5.85 -7.89 1.11
N ASN A 242 6.96 -8.48 1.56
CA ASN A 242 7.91 -7.82 2.46
C ASN A 242 8.52 -6.56 1.83
N CYS A 243 8.86 -6.63 0.54
CA CYS A 243 9.41 -5.48 -0.18
C CYS A 243 8.37 -4.34 -0.31
N LYS A 244 7.08 -4.66 -0.52
CA LYS A 244 6.00 -3.67 -0.53
C LYS A 244 5.82 -2.99 0.84
N GLU A 245 5.87 -3.74 1.93
CA GLU A 245 5.79 -3.17 3.29
C GLU A 245 7.00 -2.26 3.58
N GLN A 246 8.20 -2.64 3.16
CA GLN A 246 9.39 -1.80 3.27
C GLN A 246 9.26 -0.49 2.47
N VAL A 247 8.73 -0.55 1.24
CA VAL A 247 8.47 0.66 0.45
C VAL A 247 7.49 1.57 1.18
N HIS A 248 6.40 1.01 1.72
CA HIS A 248 5.37 1.81 2.37
C HIS A 248 5.88 2.49 3.66
N THR A 249 6.70 1.80 4.45
CA THR A 249 7.35 2.38 5.63
C THR A 249 8.35 3.48 5.25
N GLN A 250 9.12 3.29 4.18
CA GLN A 250 10.04 4.32 3.66
C GLN A 250 9.28 5.55 3.11
N GLU A 251 8.16 5.36 2.42
CA GLU A 251 7.30 6.44 1.95
C GLU A 251 6.75 7.28 3.12
N ALA A 252 6.32 6.62 4.20
CA ALA A 252 5.87 7.31 5.40
C ALA A 252 6.99 8.14 6.05
N GLN A 253 8.21 7.60 6.15
CA GLN A 253 9.38 8.32 6.65
C GLN A 253 9.75 9.52 5.77
N LEU A 254 9.73 9.35 4.44
CA LEU A 254 9.96 10.44 3.49
C LEU A 254 8.89 11.54 3.61
N SER A 255 7.64 11.17 3.81
CA SER A 255 6.54 12.13 4.04
C SER A 255 6.78 12.95 5.31
N TYR A 256 7.18 12.30 6.41
CA TYR A 256 7.52 12.97 7.67
C TYR A 256 8.71 13.94 7.51
N LEU A 257 9.80 13.49 6.86
CA LEU A 257 10.98 14.32 6.61
C LEU A 257 10.64 15.52 5.73
N LYS A 258 9.83 15.34 4.68
CA LYS A 258 9.34 16.44 3.83
C LYS A 258 8.56 17.48 4.63
N MET A 259 7.68 17.04 5.54
CA MET A 259 6.95 17.95 6.42
C MET A 259 7.91 18.75 7.33
N GLN A 260 8.93 18.08 7.88
CA GLN A 260 9.91 18.73 8.74
C GLN A 260 10.76 19.78 7.98
N VAL A 261 11.14 19.48 6.74
CA VAL A 261 11.83 20.44 5.84
C VAL A 261 10.93 21.64 5.55
N SER A 262 9.67 21.40 5.18
CA SER A 262 8.71 22.49 4.94
C SER A 262 8.53 23.40 6.16
N ASN A 263 8.50 22.85 7.36
CA ASN A 263 8.42 23.64 8.59
C ASN A 263 9.68 24.47 8.84
N ARG A 264 10.86 23.89 8.60
CA ARG A 264 12.14 24.59 8.71
C ARG A 264 12.26 25.71 7.68
N ASP A 265 11.86 25.47 6.43
CA ASP A 265 11.84 26.50 5.38
C ASP A 265 10.87 27.64 5.72
N GLY A 266 9.71 27.32 6.31
CA GLY A 266 8.79 28.32 6.86
C GLY A 266 9.43 29.22 7.92
N GLU A 267 10.17 28.63 8.86
CA GLU A 267 10.85 29.38 9.91
C GLU A 267 12.05 30.18 9.37
N ILE A 268 12.82 29.63 8.43
CA ILE A 268 13.89 30.36 7.74
C ILE A 268 13.31 31.58 7.03
N ASN A 269 12.20 31.43 6.31
CA ASN A 269 11.55 32.54 5.64
C ASN A 269 11.00 33.57 6.63
N ARG A 270 10.45 33.15 7.78
CA ARG A 270 10.00 34.04 8.86
C ARG A 270 11.15 34.83 9.47
N LEU A 271 12.28 34.19 9.71
CA LEU A 271 13.48 34.82 10.26
C LEU A 271 14.12 35.77 9.24
N LYS A 272 14.16 35.37 7.96
CA LYS A 272 14.70 36.17 6.86
C LYS A 272 13.88 37.44 6.62
N THR A 273 12.55 37.33 6.52
CA THR A 273 11.66 38.50 6.39
C THR A 273 11.72 39.45 7.60
N ARG A 274 12.08 38.95 8.80
CA ARG A 274 12.28 39.77 10.00
C ARG A 274 13.66 40.40 10.13
N LEU A 275 14.68 39.82 9.51
CA LEU A 275 16.01 40.42 9.43
C LEU A 275 16.08 41.57 8.42
N ASP A 276 15.29 41.49 7.33
CA ASP A 276 15.25 42.54 6.29
C ASP A 276 14.51 43.82 6.74
N VAL A 277 13.63 43.73 7.74
CA VAL A 277 12.90 44.89 8.28
C VAL A 277 13.55 45.31 9.60
N GLY A 278 14.64 46.06 9.52
CA GLY A 278 15.42 46.53 10.67
C GLY A 278 14.54 47.18 11.75
N GLY A 279 14.48 46.56 12.94
CA GLY A 279 13.83 47.09 14.13
C GLY A 279 12.99 46.04 14.87
N ILE A 280 13.61 45.31 15.79
CA ILE A 280 12.95 44.24 16.55
C ILE A 280 12.13 44.84 17.70
N ASN A 281 10.79 44.71 17.64
CA ASN A 281 9.95 44.74 18.83
C ASN A 281 9.82 43.29 19.36
N MET A 282 10.68 42.94 20.32
CA MET A 282 10.78 41.60 20.93
C MET A 282 9.44 41.10 21.49
N VAL A 283 8.58 42.01 21.95
CA VAL A 283 7.26 41.67 22.52
C VAL A 283 6.33 41.13 21.43
N LYS A 284 6.32 41.76 20.25
CA LYS A 284 5.50 41.31 19.12
C LYS A 284 6.01 39.98 18.55
N LEU A 285 7.32 39.74 18.59
CA LEU A 285 7.93 38.48 18.15
C LEU A 285 7.50 37.29 19.03
N VAL A 286 7.51 37.48 20.36
CA VAL A 286 7.07 36.45 21.31
C VAL A 286 5.56 36.21 21.18
N GLN A 287 4.77 37.26 20.97
CA GLN A 287 3.32 37.13 20.72
C GLN A 287 3.03 36.36 19.43
N ASP A 288 3.69 36.68 18.33
CA ASP A 288 3.49 35.98 17.05
C ASP A 288 3.94 34.52 17.11
N TYR A 289 5.04 34.23 17.82
CA TYR A 289 5.49 32.84 18.05
C TYR A 289 4.45 32.04 18.86
N ASN A 290 3.95 32.62 19.95
CA ASN A 290 2.92 31.99 20.77
C ASN A 290 1.61 31.79 20.00
N TYR A 291 1.23 32.76 19.16
CA TYR A 291 0.05 32.65 18.30
C TYR A 291 0.23 31.54 17.25
N MET A 292 1.40 31.44 16.61
CA MET A 292 1.70 30.35 15.67
C MET A 292 1.64 28.98 16.34
N GLN A 293 2.27 28.83 17.50
CA GLN A 293 2.25 27.57 18.26
C GLN A 293 0.84 27.16 18.68
N GLN A 294 0.02 28.12 19.11
CA GLN A 294 -1.39 27.87 19.40
C GLN A 294 -2.16 27.44 18.14
N ASN A 295 -1.88 28.08 17.00
CA ASN A 295 -2.54 27.77 15.74
C ASN A 295 -2.15 26.38 15.20
N ASP A 296 -0.90 25.97 15.35
CA ASP A 296 -0.45 24.63 14.99
C ASP A 296 -1.03 23.56 15.91
N LYS A 297 -1.20 23.87 17.21
CA LYS A 297 -1.94 23.01 18.14
C LYS A 297 -3.43 22.89 17.77
N ILE A 298 -4.06 23.99 17.34
CA ILE A 298 -5.44 23.99 16.84
C ILE A 298 -5.55 23.14 15.57
N LYS A 299 -4.61 23.25 14.63
CA LYS A 299 -4.57 22.39 13.44
C LYS A 299 -4.43 20.92 13.79
N LEU A 300 -3.55 20.58 14.74
CA LEU A 300 -3.36 19.20 15.18
C LEU A 300 -4.63 18.65 15.82
N LEU A 301 -5.29 19.43 16.69
CA LEU A 301 -6.57 19.07 17.29
C LEU A 301 -7.67 18.90 16.24
N ASN A 302 -7.74 19.79 15.24
CA ASN A 302 -8.69 19.67 14.14
C ASN A 302 -8.44 18.41 13.32
N HIS A 303 -7.19 18.07 13.02
CA HIS A 303 -6.87 16.82 12.33
C HIS A 303 -7.24 15.59 13.15
N GLN A 304 -7.10 15.67 14.47
CA GLN A 304 -7.51 14.60 15.39
C GLN A 304 -9.03 14.49 15.46
N ILE A 305 -9.76 15.61 15.44
CA ILE A 305 -11.23 15.65 15.33
C ILE A 305 -11.67 15.04 13.99
N ASP A 306 -11.02 15.39 12.88
CA ASP A 306 -11.32 14.84 11.55
C ASP A 306 -11.08 13.33 11.50
N TYR A 307 -9.98 12.86 12.10
CA TYR A 307 -9.68 11.44 12.22
C TYR A 307 -10.74 10.71 13.05
N LEU A 308 -11.08 11.23 14.24
CA LEU A 308 -12.11 10.65 15.11
C LEU A 308 -13.49 10.68 14.45
N ASN A 309 -13.82 11.73 13.70
CA ASN A 309 -15.07 11.81 12.94
C ASN A 309 -15.09 10.78 11.82
N LYS A 310 -13.98 10.63 11.09
CA LYS A 310 -13.86 9.60 10.05
C LYS A 310 -14.01 8.20 10.65
N GLU A 311 -13.29 7.90 11.72
CA GLU A 311 -13.38 6.62 12.42
C GLU A 311 -14.80 6.37 12.97
N ASN A 312 -15.44 7.39 13.54
CA ASN A 312 -16.85 7.31 13.96
C ASN A 312 -17.78 7.04 12.78
N THR A 313 -17.59 7.68 11.62
CA THR A 313 -18.40 7.39 10.42
C THR A 313 -18.17 5.99 9.87
N GLU A 314 -16.94 5.48 9.95
CA GLU A 314 -16.62 4.10 9.56
C GLU A 314 -17.22 3.10 10.54
N MET A 315 -17.16 3.36 11.85
CA MET A 315 -17.78 2.52 12.88
C MET A 315 -19.30 2.56 12.81
N ASP A 316 -19.90 3.71 12.52
CA ASP A 316 -21.34 3.83 12.25
C ASP A 316 -21.74 3.09 10.98
N SER A 317 -20.93 3.16 9.92
CA SER A 317 -21.12 2.36 8.71
C SER A 317 -21.03 0.87 9.01
N ILE A 318 -20.06 0.44 9.80
CA ILE A 318 -19.89 -0.95 10.24
C ILE A 318 -21.09 -1.38 11.08
N LEU A 319 -21.54 -0.57 12.05
CA LEU A 319 -22.72 -0.85 12.87
C LEU A 319 -24.01 -0.92 12.03
N ARG A 320 -24.16 -0.07 11.02
CA ARG A 320 -25.27 -0.15 10.05
C ARG A 320 -25.16 -1.37 9.14
N SER A 321 -23.93 -1.79 8.79
CA SER A 321 -23.64 -2.96 7.97
C SER A 321 -23.75 -4.28 8.73
N LYS A 322 -23.75 -4.25 10.08
CA LYS A 322 -23.89 -5.48 10.87
C LYS A 322 -25.19 -6.18 10.45
N PRO A 323 -25.13 -7.49 10.13
CA PRO A 323 -26.27 -8.24 9.61
C PRO A 323 -27.45 -8.29 10.58
N TYR A 324 -27.27 -7.90 11.85
CA TYR A 324 -28.33 -7.84 12.85
C TYR A 324 -29.43 -6.83 12.53
N ILE A 325 -29.13 -5.66 11.94
CA ILE A 325 -30.17 -4.68 11.57
C ILE A 325 -30.90 -5.13 10.30
N ALA A 326 -30.17 -5.69 9.32
CA ALA A 326 -30.77 -6.26 8.11
C ALA A 326 -31.63 -7.50 8.43
N LEU A 327 -31.16 -8.40 9.32
CA LEU A 327 -31.91 -9.54 9.86
C LEU A 327 -33.10 -9.07 10.68
N SER A 328 -32.96 -8.03 11.50
CA SER A 328 -34.08 -7.45 12.26
C SER A 328 -35.15 -6.90 11.31
N GLN A 329 -34.77 -6.15 10.28
CA GLN A 329 -35.72 -5.63 9.28
C GLN A 329 -36.37 -6.75 8.45
N ALA A 330 -35.63 -7.79 8.08
CA ALA A 330 -36.16 -8.97 7.41
C ALA A 330 -37.11 -9.76 8.33
N ASN A 331 -36.77 -9.93 9.61
CA ASN A 331 -37.61 -10.59 10.61
C ASN A 331 -38.91 -9.80 10.86
N VAL A 332 -38.86 -8.46 10.91
CA VAL A 332 -40.06 -7.62 11.03
C VAL A 332 -40.97 -7.78 9.82
N LYS A 333 -40.42 -7.83 8.60
CA LYS A 333 -41.20 -8.09 7.38
C LYS A 333 -41.83 -9.48 7.39
N LEU A 334 -41.07 -10.52 7.74
CA LEU A 334 -41.56 -11.89 7.86
C LEU A 334 -42.64 -12.03 8.94
N LEU A 335 -42.50 -11.34 10.07
CA LEU A 335 -43.52 -11.31 11.13
C LEU A 335 -44.82 -10.62 10.66
N ALA A 336 -44.71 -9.53 9.89
CA ALA A 336 -45.88 -8.86 9.31
C ALA A 336 -46.59 -9.75 8.27
N GLU A 337 -45.83 -10.45 7.43
CA GLU A 337 -46.37 -11.43 6.47
C GLU A 337 -47.05 -12.60 7.20
N ASN A 338 -46.41 -13.18 8.21
CA ASN A 338 -47.00 -14.23 9.03
C ASN A 338 -48.29 -13.78 9.73
N SER A 339 -48.34 -12.54 10.23
CA SER A 339 -49.57 -11.97 10.80
C SER A 339 -50.68 -11.86 9.74
N SER A 340 -50.34 -11.50 8.49
CA SER A 340 -51.31 -11.46 7.39
C SER A 340 -51.82 -12.86 7.03
N TYR A 341 -50.94 -13.87 7.02
CA TYR A 341 -51.33 -15.25 6.78
C TYR A 341 -52.23 -15.81 7.89
N LEU A 342 -51.94 -15.50 9.16
CA LEU A 342 -52.78 -15.89 10.28
C LEU A 342 -54.18 -15.27 10.19
N GLU A 343 -54.29 -13.99 9.80
CA GLU A 343 -55.59 -13.34 9.63
C GLU A 343 -56.37 -13.96 8.45
N LYS A 344 -55.69 -14.35 7.36
CA LYS A 344 -56.31 -15.09 6.25
C LYS A 344 -56.78 -16.47 6.71
N LEU A 345 -55.98 -17.18 7.51
CA LEU A 345 -56.33 -18.49 8.06
C LEU A 345 -57.57 -18.39 8.96
N ARG A 346 -57.62 -17.40 9.86
CA ARG A 346 -58.78 -17.17 10.73
C ARG A 346 -60.05 -16.92 9.92
N LYS A 347 -59.97 -16.11 8.86
CA LYS A 347 -61.10 -15.88 7.96
C LYS A 347 -61.55 -17.16 7.25
N THR A 348 -60.63 -18.03 6.84
CA THR A 348 -61.00 -19.32 6.25
C THR A 348 -61.62 -20.28 7.27
N GLU A 349 -61.17 -20.26 8.52
CA GLU A 349 -61.75 -21.04 9.61
C GLU A 349 -63.18 -20.54 9.93
N GLU A 350 -63.39 -19.22 10.02
CA GLU A 350 -64.72 -18.63 10.20
C GLU A 350 -65.69 -19.06 9.08
N ILE A 351 -65.22 -19.05 7.83
CA ILE A 351 -66.01 -19.52 6.67
C ILE A 351 -66.32 -21.02 6.79
N LEU A 352 -65.35 -21.84 7.18
CA LEU A 352 -65.55 -23.28 7.38
C LEU A 352 -66.58 -23.55 8.48
N GLU A 353 -66.49 -22.85 9.62
CA GLU A 353 -67.49 -22.95 10.69
C GLU A 353 -68.89 -22.56 10.21
N GLU A 354 -69.01 -21.50 9.40
CA GLU A 354 -70.30 -21.14 8.80
C GLU A 354 -70.84 -22.23 7.88
N TYR A 355 -69.99 -22.84 7.04
CA TYR A 355 -70.37 -23.96 6.19
C TYR A 355 -70.79 -25.18 7.02
N GLU A 356 -70.08 -25.51 8.09
CA GLU A 356 -70.43 -26.61 8.99
C GLU A 356 -71.77 -26.35 9.69
N ARG A 357 -72.02 -25.12 10.18
CA ARG A 357 -73.32 -24.74 10.76
C ARG A 357 -74.44 -24.87 9.73
N ARG A 358 -74.25 -24.37 8.50
CA ARG A 358 -75.23 -24.49 7.42
C ARG A 358 -75.50 -25.96 7.07
N PHE A 359 -74.46 -26.78 7.02
CA PHE A 359 -74.58 -28.21 6.76
C PHE A 359 -75.35 -28.94 7.87
N GLN A 360 -75.09 -28.62 9.14
CA GLN A 360 -75.87 -29.17 10.27
C GLN A 360 -77.34 -28.75 10.21
N ILE A 361 -77.64 -27.48 9.91
CA ILE A 361 -79.02 -26.99 9.72
C ILE A 361 -79.70 -27.75 8.58
N GLN A 362 -79.00 -27.97 7.46
CA GLN A 362 -79.52 -28.72 6.32
C GLN A 362 -79.77 -30.20 6.65
N GLN A 363 -78.90 -30.84 7.45
CA GLN A 363 -79.16 -32.20 7.93
C GLN A 363 -80.38 -32.25 8.86
N GLN A 364 -80.53 -31.28 9.76
CA GLN A 364 -81.69 -31.21 10.66
C GLN A 364 -82.98 -30.98 9.88
N SER A 365 -82.98 -30.07 8.90
CA SER A 365 -84.14 -29.84 8.04
C SER A 365 -84.47 -31.08 7.20
N ALA A 366 -83.48 -31.76 6.60
CA ALA A 366 -83.70 -33.01 5.88
C ALA A 366 -84.28 -34.12 6.77
N LYS A 367 -83.82 -34.24 8.03
CA LYS A 367 -84.40 -35.17 9.02
C LYS A 367 -85.85 -34.81 9.33
N TYR A 368 -86.15 -33.53 9.53
CA TYR A 368 -87.51 -33.04 9.79
C TYR A 368 -88.45 -33.26 8.58
N THR A 369 -88.01 -32.96 7.36
CA THR A 369 -88.77 -33.24 6.13
C THR A 369 -89.03 -34.74 5.96
N LYS A 370 -88.04 -35.58 6.27
CA LYS A 370 -88.21 -37.05 6.24
C LYS A 370 -89.26 -37.52 7.26
N GLN A 371 -89.25 -36.98 8.48
CA GLN A 371 -90.30 -37.25 9.48
C GLN A 371 -91.68 -36.79 9.02
N LEU A 372 -91.81 -35.58 8.46
CA LEU A 372 -93.07 -35.09 7.90
C LEU A 372 -93.58 -35.98 6.76
N SER A 373 -92.69 -36.45 5.86
CA SER A 373 -93.06 -37.37 4.78
C SER A 373 -93.48 -38.75 5.29
N GLN A 374 -92.87 -39.25 6.37
CA GLN A 374 -93.29 -40.48 7.03
C GLN A 374 -94.66 -40.31 7.70
N ASN A 375 -94.92 -39.18 8.34
CA ASN A 375 -96.23 -38.90 8.94
C ASN A 375 -97.32 -38.74 7.88
N ALA A 376 -97.05 -38.07 6.75
CA ALA A 376 -98.00 -37.92 5.65
C ALA A 376 -98.32 -39.23 4.89
N LEU A 377 -97.46 -40.24 5.01
CA LEU A 377 -97.70 -41.61 4.50
C LEU A 377 -98.49 -42.49 5.48
N VAL A 378 -98.67 -42.05 6.73
CA VAL A 378 -99.49 -42.73 7.75
C VAL A 378 -100.92 -42.17 7.78
N ASP A 379 -101.12 -40.93 7.30
CA ASP A 379 -102.42 -40.24 7.24
C ASP A 379 -103.13 -40.31 5.86
N ASN A 380 -102.65 -41.14 4.92
CA ASN A 380 -103.34 -41.58 3.70
C ASN A 380 -103.42 -43.11 3.69
#